data_AF-A0A956N1P9-F1
#
_entry.id   AF-A0A956N1P9-F1
#
_cell.length_a   1.000
_cell.length_b   1.000
_cell.length_c   1.000
_cell.angle_alpha   90.00
_cell.angle_beta   90.00
_cell.angle_gamma   90.00
#
_symmetry.space_group_name_H-M   'P 1'
#
loop_
_entity.id
_entity.type
_entity.pdbx_description
1 polymer ?
#
loop_
_entity_poly.entity_id
_entity_poly.type
_entity_poly.pdbx_seq_one_letter_code
_entity_poly.pdbx_strand_id
1 'polypeptide(L)'
;MIEHVVNTLSGWVWGWPSAFPLIVALLLSAGLFVTLRLGFIQVRAFRHAWDVVRGRYDDPAHAGDISHFQALTTALSATVGIGNIAGVATAIHYGGPGALFWMWVTAFFGMALKYVECTLSMQYRVFDEKGEAAGGPMYYIERGLGKSWKPLAIAFAFLGVSCSFGSGNMNQANTVSLSASVALGAPAWITGVIMAALVGLVIIGGIRRIGAVSSKLAPAMFVLYSVGGVIILAKHLGDIPAAFALIVREAFQPTAGLGGTAAGVFMTTLVWGVKRGLFSNEAGQGSAPIAHAAAKTDKPVREGVVAMLGPFIDTILICSLTGLVIVLTGTWNAHQVGTGDLGAVTVHEVDSAPAAGDSPVLAPLADGTYSVNGGMPQGIAFETNDGFIVDARLVDSAGEAWNGSLEVALG
;
A
#
# COMPACT_ATOMS: atom_id res chain seq x y z
N MET A 1 -25.24 3.60 -1.20
CA MET A 1 -25.00 5.07 -1.12
C MET A 1 -23.55 5.40 -0.76
N ILE A 2 -23.03 4.96 0.40
CA ILE A 2 -21.64 5.26 0.82
C ILE A 2 -20.61 4.71 -0.19
N GLU A 3 -20.78 3.46 -0.60
CA GLU A 3 -19.92 2.82 -1.61
C GLU A 3 -19.86 3.60 -2.92
N HIS A 4 -21.01 4.07 -3.42
CA HIS A 4 -21.08 4.89 -4.64
C HIS A 4 -20.31 6.21 -4.48
N VAL A 5 -20.40 6.86 -3.32
CA VAL A 5 -19.62 8.07 -3.01
C VAL A 5 -18.13 7.76 -2.98
N VAL A 6 -17.72 6.67 -2.32
CA VAL A 6 -16.32 6.25 -2.23
C VAL A 6 -15.75 5.94 -3.62
N ASN A 7 -16.50 5.20 -4.44
CA ASN A 7 -16.08 4.84 -5.79
C ASN A 7 -15.98 6.07 -6.70
N THR A 8 -16.92 7.02 -6.59
CA THR A 8 -16.86 8.29 -7.33
C THR A 8 -15.62 9.11 -6.95
N LEU A 9 -15.37 9.28 -5.65
CA LEU A 9 -14.19 10.00 -5.16
C LEU A 9 -12.89 9.31 -5.55
N SER A 10 -12.84 7.98 -5.46
CA SER A 10 -11.69 7.18 -5.89
C SER A 10 -11.43 7.36 -7.39
N GLY A 11 -12.48 7.35 -8.21
CA GLY A 11 -12.39 7.61 -9.65
C GLY A 11 -11.85 9.02 -9.95
N TRP A 12 -12.24 10.03 -9.17
CA TRP A 12 -11.69 11.38 -9.33
C TRP A 12 -10.22 11.46 -8.91
N VAL A 13 -9.86 10.88 -7.77
CA VAL A 13 -8.48 10.94 -7.27
C VAL A 13 -7.52 10.20 -8.21
N TRP A 14 -7.88 9.00 -8.65
CA TRP A 14 -6.98 8.10 -9.39
C TRP A 14 -7.18 8.09 -10.90
N GLY A 15 -8.28 8.66 -11.41
CA GLY A 15 -8.63 8.63 -12.83
C GLY A 15 -8.79 10.00 -13.48
N TRP A 16 -8.85 11.10 -12.70
CA TRP A 16 -9.02 12.44 -13.27
C TRP A 16 -7.73 13.27 -13.24
N PRO A 17 -7.40 13.99 -14.34
CA PRO A 17 -7.98 13.88 -15.69
C PRO A 17 -7.59 12.57 -16.38
N SER A 18 -8.43 12.10 -17.32
CA SER A 18 -8.28 10.79 -17.99
C SER A 18 -6.96 10.61 -18.75
N ALA A 19 -6.30 11.71 -19.14
CA ALA A 19 -5.00 11.67 -19.79
C ALA A 19 -3.86 11.33 -18.81
N PHE A 20 -3.90 11.88 -17.60
CA PHE A 20 -2.88 11.63 -16.57
C PHE A 20 -3.44 12.02 -15.20
N PRO A 21 -3.60 11.06 -14.25
CA PRO A 21 -4.19 11.35 -12.96
C PRO A 21 -3.45 12.45 -12.20
N LEU A 22 -4.19 13.48 -11.76
CA LEU A 22 -3.62 14.67 -11.16
C LEU A 22 -2.85 14.33 -9.87
N ILE A 23 -3.36 13.39 -9.07
CA ILE A 23 -2.70 12.99 -7.82
C ILE A 23 -1.31 12.41 -8.09
N VAL A 24 -1.18 11.61 -9.13
CA VAL A 24 0.09 11.00 -9.54
C VAL A 24 1.07 12.07 -10.00
N ALA A 25 0.59 13.04 -10.79
CA ALA A 25 1.40 14.17 -11.23
C ALA A 25 1.89 14.98 -10.05
N LEU A 26 0.99 15.35 -9.14
CA LEU A 26 1.31 16.17 -7.96
C LEU A 26 2.32 15.47 -7.05
N LEU A 27 2.13 14.19 -6.75
CA LEU A 27 3.02 13.45 -5.85
C LEU A 27 4.42 13.28 -6.42
N LEU A 28 4.52 12.81 -7.68
CA LEU A 28 5.82 12.61 -8.32
C LEU A 28 6.53 13.94 -8.58
N SER A 29 5.81 14.97 -9.04
CA SER A 29 6.40 16.28 -9.29
C SER A 29 6.80 17.00 -8.00
N ALA A 30 6.02 16.90 -6.91
CA ALA A 30 6.39 17.45 -5.61
C ALA A 30 7.63 16.75 -5.05
N GLY A 31 7.68 15.41 -5.11
CA GLY A 31 8.85 14.67 -4.64
C GLY A 31 10.10 14.92 -5.49
N LEU A 32 9.94 15.05 -6.81
CA LEU A 32 11.02 15.47 -7.71
C LEU A 32 11.49 16.90 -7.39
N PHE A 33 10.56 17.84 -7.23
CA PHE A 33 10.86 19.23 -6.88
C PHE A 33 11.64 19.32 -5.57
N VAL A 34 11.18 18.65 -4.51
CA VAL A 34 11.85 18.63 -3.21
C VAL A 34 13.21 17.94 -3.30
N THR A 35 13.30 16.83 -4.04
CA THR A 35 14.57 16.14 -4.29
C THR A 35 15.59 17.08 -4.93
N LEU A 36 15.23 17.78 -6.00
CA LEU A 36 16.12 18.71 -6.69
C LEU A 36 16.44 19.95 -5.83
N ARG A 37 15.42 20.54 -5.19
CA ARG A 37 15.56 21.76 -4.38
C ARG A 37 16.46 21.56 -3.17
N LEU A 38 16.41 20.36 -2.59
CA LEU A 38 17.27 19.93 -1.48
C LEU A 38 18.51 19.17 -1.96
N GLY A 39 18.81 19.15 -3.26
CA GLY A 39 20.02 18.56 -3.83
C GLY A 39 20.21 17.08 -3.49
N PHE A 40 19.19 16.24 -3.71
CA PHE A 40 19.21 14.80 -3.44
C PHE A 40 19.52 14.45 -1.97
N ILE A 41 18.77 15.07 -1.05
CA ILE A 41 18.95 14.89 0.40
C ILE A 41 18.89 13.42 0.83
N GLN A 42 18.01 12.64 0.20
CA GLN A 42 17.84 11.21 0.48
C GLN A 42 19.10 10.39 0.20
N VAL A 43 19.96 10.85 -0.72
CA VAL A 43 21.26 10.22 -1.00
C VAL A 43 22.34 10.80 -0.09
N ARG A 44 22.43 12.13 0.00
CA ARG A 44 23.50 12.82 0.75
C ARG A 44 23.44 12.56 2.26
N ALA A 45 22.25 12.51 2.84
CA ALA A 45 22.05 12.33 4.27
C ALA A 45 21.83 10.87 4.69
N PHE A 46 21.87 9.91 3.74
CA PHE A 46 21.53 8.51 4.00
C PHE A 46 22.36 7.88 5.11
N ARG A 47 23.67 8.11 5.11
CA ARG A 47 24.58 7.62 6.17
C ARG A 47 24.26 8.26 7.52
N HIS A 48 23.99 9.56 7.52
CA HIS A 48 23.65 10.29 8.74
C HIS A 48 22.35 9.77 9.36
N ALA A 49 21.35 9.40 8.54
CA ALA A 49 20.11 8.83 9.03
C ALA A 49 20.34 7.57 9.87
N TRP A 50 21.17 6.65 9.40
CA TRP A 50 21.51 5.45 10.16
C TRP A 50 22.30 5.76 11.43
N ASP A 51 23.16 6.76 11.41
CA ASP A 51 23.90 7.19 12.60
C ASP A 51 22.99 7.79 13.67
N VAL A 52 21.97 8.54 13.26
CA VAL A 52 20.92 9.06 14.17
C VAL A 52 20.08 7.92 14.73
N VAL A 53 19.61 6.99 13.89
CA VAL A 53 18.81 5.84 14.33
C VAL A 53 19.56 4.94 15.32
N ARG A 54 20.90 4.84 15.19
CA ARG A 54 21.75 4.10 16.14
C ARG A 54 21.95 4.81 17.49
N GLY A 55 21.35 5.99 17.67
CA GLY A 55 21.41 6.76 18.91
C GLY A 55 22.69 7.57 19.10
N ARG A 56 23.52 7.77 18.06
CA ARG A 56 24.76 8.57 18.20
C ARG A 56 24.51 10.05 18.56
N TYR A 57 23.27 10.51 18.34
CA TYR A 57 22.84 11.88 18.60
C TYR A 57 21.67 11.95 19.58
N ASP A 58 21.35 10.84 20.25
CA ASP A 58 20.32 10.80 21.28
C ASP A 58 20.85 11.50 22.54
N ASP A 59 20.04 12.40 23.10
CA ASP A 59 20.30 13.01 24.41
C ASP A 59 19.02 12.91 25.25
N PRO A 60 19.08 12.28 26.44
CA PRO A 60 17.93 12.20 27.35
C PRO A 60 17.35 13.56 27.76
N ALA A 61 18.14 14.64 27.71
CA ALA A 61 17.72 15.99 28.01
C ALA A 61 16.92 16.66 26.89
N HIS A 62 16.94 16.12 25.67
CA HIS A 62 16.14 16.65 24.57
C HIS A 62 14.64 16.43 24.81
N ALA A 63 13.84 17.45 24.51
CA ALA A 63 12.40 17.40 24.62
C ALA A 63 11.78 16.43 23.59
N GLY A 64 10.82 15.62 24.05
CA GLY A 64 10.13 14.58 23.28
C GLY A 64 9.83 13.35 24.15
N ASP A 65 9.14 12.38 23.58
CA ASP A 65 8.62 11.22 24.31
C ASP A 65 9.43 9.95 24.07
N ILE A 66 9.93 9.76 22.85
CA ILE A 66 10.57 8.53 22.39
C ILE A 66 11.87 8.81 21.64
N SER A 67 12.76 7.81 21.55
CA SER A 67 14.01 7.91 20.77
C SER A 67 13.75 7.98 19.27
N HIS A 68 14.76 8.39 18.51
CA HIS A 68 14.74 8.37 17.04
C HIS A 68 14.41 6.98 16.47
N PHE A 69 15.00 5.93 17.04
CA PHE A 69 14.71 4.56 16.64
C PHE A 69 13.25 4.18 16.90
N GLN A 70 12.72 4.50 18.09
CA GLN A 70 11.33 4.21 18.43
C GLN A 70 10.35 5.00 17.56
N ALA A 71 10.67 6.24 17.19
CA ALA A 71 9.86 7.03 16.27
C ALA A 71 9.82 6.39 14.88
N LEU A 72 10.99 6.00 14.34
CA LEU A 72 11.08 5.29 13.07
C LEU A 72 10.34 3.96 13.09
N THR A 73 10.52 3.12 14.11
CA THR A 73 9.86 1.82 14.19
C THR A 73 8.36 1.94 14.42
N THR A 74 7.91 3.01 15.09
CA THR A 74 6.48 3.31 15.25
C THR A 74 5.87 3.72 13.91
N ALA A 75 6.52 4.61 13.17
CA ALA A 75 6.09 4.96 11.82
C ALA A 75 6.10 3.73 10.89
N LEU A 76 7.16 2.93 10.92
CA LEU A 76 7.26 1.69 10.14
C LEU A 76 6.22 0.65 10.56
N SER A 77 5.79 0.59 11.81
CA SER A 77 4.74 -0.35 12.22
C SER A 77 3.37 -0.02 11.63
N ALA A 78 3.15 1.22 11.19
CA ALA A 78 1.95 1.63 10.48
C ALA A 78 2.04 1.35 8.96
N THR A 79 3.23 1.53 8.37
CA THR A 79 3.44 1.37 6.93
C THR A 79 3.76 -0.06 6.52
N VAL A 80 4.59 -0.75 7.32
CA VAL A 80 5.00 -2.12 7.04
C VAL A 80 3.91 -3.08 7.51
N GLY A 81 3.28 -3.77 6.56
CA GLY A 81 2.24 -4.74 6.84
C GLY A 81 1.64 -5.30 5.55
N ILE A 82 0.30 -5.36 5.49
CA ILE A 82 -0.42 -5.95 4.36
C ILE A 82 -0.17 -5.18 3.05
N GLY A 83 0.10 -3.88 3.13
CA GLY A 83 0.49 -3.07 1.96
C GLY A 83 1.73 -3.60 1.22
N ASN A 84 2.72 -4.13 1.94
CA ASN A 84 3.95 -4.67 1.33
C ASN A 84 3.79 -6.08 0.78
N ILE A 85 2.78 -6.82 1.24
CA ILE A 85 2.53 -8.20 0.84
C ILE A 85 1.43 -8.21 -0.23
N ALA A 86 0.18 -7.98 0.20
CA ALA A 86 -0.98 -7.96 -0.69
C ALA A 86 -0.93 -6.75 -1.63
N GLY A 87 -0.53 -5.57 -1.15
CA GLY A 87 -0.50 -4.37 -2.00
C GLY A 87 0.48 -4.48 -3.18
N VAL A 88 1.64 -5.12 -2.99
CA VAL A 88 2.59 -5.41 -4.08
C VAL A 88 2.01 -6.45 -5.04
N ALA A 89 1.41 -7.52 -4.51
CA ALA A 89 0.75 -8.53 -5.35
C ALA A 89 -0.38 -7.91 -6.19
N THR A 90 -1.21 -7.06 -5.61
CA THR A 90 -2.26 -6.32 -6.32
C THR A 90 -1.69 -5.35 -7.36
N ALA A 91 -0.58 -4.67 -7.05
CA ALA A 91 0.09 -3.78 -8.01
C ALA A 91 0.55 -4.55 -9.25
N ILE A 92 1.17 -5.72 -9.04
CA ILE A 92 1.67 -6.57 -10.11
C ILE A 92 0.51 -7.25 -10.86
N HIS A 93 -0.54 -7.65 -10.17
CA HIS A 93 -1.72 -8.28 -10.77
C HIS A 93 -2.42 -7.34 -11.76
N TYR A 94 -2.72 -6.10 -11.37
CA TYR A 94 -3.44 -5.16 -12.24
C TYR A 94 -2.53 -4.31 -13.13
N GLY A 95 -1.30 -4.01 -12.68
CA GLY A 95 -0.35 -3.16 -13.38
C GLY A 95 0.76 -3.91 -14.11
N GLY A 96 0.86 -5.23 -13.96
CA GLY A 96 1.98 -6.03 -14.44
C GLY A 96 3.26 -5.84 -13.62
N PRO A 97 4.34 -6.61 -13.92
CA PRO A 97 5.61 -6.53 -13.19
C PRO A 97 6.22 -5.12 -13.18
N GLY A 98 5.94 -4.32 -14.21
CA GLY A 98 6.40 -2.94 -14.33
C GLY A 98 5.88 -2.00 -13.23
N ALA A 99 4.76 -2.34 -12.57
CA ALA A 99 4.24 -1.55 -11.47
C ALA A 99 5.23 -1.46 -10.30
N LEU A 100 6.04 -2.50 -10.08
CA LEU A 100 7.06 -2.52 -9.04
C LEU A 100 8.15 -1.46 -9.27
N PHE A 101 8.53 -1.21 -10.52
CA PHE A 101 9.45 -0.12 -10.86
C PHE A 101 8.89 1.24 -10.44
N TRP A 102 7.61 1.49 -10.73
CA TRP A 102 6.96 2.74 -10.35
C TRP A 102 6.79 2.87 -8.83
N MET A 103 6.61 1.75 -8.11
CA MET A 103 6.69 1.76 -6.64
C MET A 103 8.07 2.23 -6.16
N TRP A 104 9.17 1.79 -6.79
CA TRP A 104 10.52 2.26 -6.44
C TRP A 104 10.72 3.75 -6.71
N VAL A 105 10.21 4.24 -7.84
CA VAL A 105 10.26 5.68 -8.18
C VAL A 105 9.49 6.49 -7.14
N THR A 106 8.28 6.06 -6.78
CA THR A 106 7.46 6.70 -5.73
C THR A 106 8.19 6.70 -4.40
N ALA A 107 8.83 5.61 -4.01
CA ALA A 107 9.58 5.54 -2.77
C ALA A 107 10.80 6.47 -2.76
N PHE A 108 11.59 6.48 -3.83
CA PHE A 108 12.79 7.31 -3.93
C PHE A 108 12.48 8.80 -3.78
N PHE A 109 11.46 9.30 -4.49
CA PHE A 109 11.01 10.68 -4.34
C PHE A 109 10.25 10.90 -3.02
N GLY A 110 9.56 9.88 -2.54
CA GLY A 110 8.88 9.85 -1.26
C GLY A 110 9.83 10.02 -0.07
N MET A 111 11.07 9.54 -0.15
CA MET A 111 12.10 9.78 0.88
C MET A 111 12.31 11.29 1.11
N ALA A 112 12.40 12.06 0.02
CA ALA A 112 12.61 13.51 0.09
C ALA A 112 11.35 14.25 0.62
N LEU A 113 10.15 13.82 0.21
CA LEU A 113 8.90 14.37 0.75
C LEU A 113 8.80 14.13 2.26
N LYS A 114 8.98 12.88 2.68
CA LYS A 114 8.86 12.47 4.08
C LYS A 114 9.87 13.18 4.97
N TYR A 115 11.08 13.45 4.45
CA TYR A 115 12.06 14.32 5.11
C TYR A 115 11.48 15.72 5.42
N VAL A 116 10.85 16.38 4.44
CA VAL A 116 10.29 17.72 4.62
C VAL A 116 9.10 17.69 5.58
N GLU A 117 8.17 16.77 5.37
CA GLU A 117 6.97 16.65 6.20
C GLU A 117 7.32 16.45 7.68
N CYS A 118 8.28 15.57 7.98
CA CYS A 118 8.70 15.28 9.34
C CYS A 118 9.55 16.42 9.93
N THR A 119 10.38 17.09 9.12
CA THR A 119 11.10 18.30 9.55
C THR A 119 10.13 19.41 9.97
N LEU A 120 9.09 19.66 9.16
CA LEU A 120 8.06 20.65 9.46
C LEU A 120 7.24 20.26 10.69
N SER A 121 6.84 18.99 10.80
CA SER A 121 6.13 18.50 11.98
C SER A 121 6.92 18.76 13.27
N MET A 122 8.21 18.46 13.25
CA MET A 122 9.10 18.71 14.38
C MET A 122 9.33 20.18 14.69
N GLN A 123 9.34 21.04 13.66
CA GLN A 123 9.49 22.48 13.83
C GLN A 123 8.23 23.14 14.44
N TYR A 124 7.04 22.65 14.08
CA TYR A 124 5.77 23.25 14.48
C TYR A 124 5.01 22.49 15.58
N ARG A 125 5.57 21.39 16.11
CA ARG A 125 4.97 20.62 17.20
C ARG A 125 4.68 21.48 18.43
N VAL A 126 3.70 21.05 19.21
CA VAL A 126 3.36 21.59 20.53
C VAL A 126 3.63 20.54 21.58
N PHE A 127 3.80 20.98 22.81
CA PHE A 127 3.79 20.10 23.97
C PHE A 127 2.52 20.40 24.76
N ASP A 128 1.83 19.35 25.19
CA ASP A 128 0.65 19.48 26.04
C ASP A 128 1.04 19.75 27.51
N GLU A 129 0.03 19.84 28.39
CA GLU A 129 0.24 20.07 29.83
C GLU A 129 1.00 18.93 30.53
N LYS A 130 1.00 17.72 29.95
CA LYS A 130 1.72 16.55 30.44
C LYS A 130 3.14 16.48 29.87
N GLY A 131 3.51 17.41 29.00
CA GLY A 131 4.80 17.45 28.30
C GLY A 131 4.89 16.45 27.15
N GLU A 132 3.78 15.89 26.67
CA GLU A 132 3.72 15.00 25.50
C GLU A 132 3.72 15.84 24.21
N ALA A 133 4.50 15.42 23.22
CA ALA A 133 4.62 16.11 21.96
C ALA A 133 3.46 15.75 21.01
N ALA A 134 2.82 16.77 20.44
CA ALA A 134 1.84 16.64 19.37
C ALA A 134 2.29 17.45 18.15
N GLY A 135 2.38 16.77 17.01
CA GLY A 135 2.79 17.36 15.74
C GLY A 135 2.16 16.64 14.57
N GLY A 136 2.37 17.19 13.38
CA GLY A 136 1.83 16.69 12.12
C GLY A 136 1.33 17.81 11.21
N PRO A 137 0.70 17.45 10.09
CA PRO A 137 0.31 18.44 9.08
C PRO A 137 -0.69 19.48 9.56
N MET A 138 -1.65 19.08 10.40
CA MET A 138 -2.56 20.02 11.04
C MET A 138 -1.82 21.15 11.79
N TYR A 139 -0.69 20.84 12.44
CA TYR A 139 0.08 21.84 13.19
C TYR A 139 0.92 22.73 12.28
N TYR A 140 1.65 22.17 11.30
CA TYR A 140 2.46 23.01 10.40
C TYR A 140 1.62 23.81 9.40
N ILE A 141 0.39 23.37 9.08
CA ILE A 141 -0.55 24.14 8.27
C ILE A 141 -1.04 25.34 9.09
N GLU A 142 -1.57 25.12 10.31
CA GLU A 142 -2.10 26.22 11.13
C GLU A 142 -1.00 27.19 11.59
N ARG A 143 0.16 26.68 12.03
CA ARG A 143 1.22 27.49 12.63
C ARG A 143 2.26 27.98 11.63
N GLY A 144 2.47 27.25 10.53
CA GLY A 144 3.45 27.61 9.49
C GLY A 144 2.87 28.48 8.38
N LEU A 145 1.67 28.15 7.87
CA LEU A 145 1.00 28.98 6.85
C LEU A 145 0.13 30.09 7.47
N GLY A 146 -0.21 29.96 8.75
CA GLY A 146 -0.93 30.95 9.54
C GLY A 146 -2.43 30.67 9.65
N LYS A 147 -3.11 31.47 10.48
CA LYS A 147 -4.51 31.26 10.90
C LYS A 147 -5.51 31.18 9.74
N SER A 148 -5.23 31.84 8.61
CA SER A 148 -6.07 31.79 7.41
C SER A 148 -6.18 30.37 6.81
N TRP A 149 -5.21 29.50 7.10
CA TRP A 149 -5.19 28.10 6.65
C TRP A 149 -5.74 27.11 7.68
N LYS A 150 -6.25 27.61 8.82
CA LYS A 150 -6.88 26.78 9.86
C LYS A 150 -7.98 25.86 9.33
N PRO A 151 -8.84 26.27 8.38
CA PRO A 151 -9.83 25.34 7.80
C PRO A 151 -9.19 24.10 7.15
N LEU A 152 -8.03 24.27 6.49
CA LEU A 152 -7.30 23.15 5.88
C LEU A 152 -6.67 22.25 6.94
N ALA A 153 -6.14 22.81 8.03
CA ALA A 153 -5.62 22.03 9.15
C ALA A 153 -6.72 21.17 9.81
N ILE A 154 -7.92 21.73 9.98
CA ILE A 154 -9.09 21.01 10.51
C ILE A 154 -9.53 19.92 9.53
N ALA A 155 -9.59 20.23 8.23
CA ALA A 155 -9.92 19.25 7.19
C ALA A 155 -8.92 18.09 7.18
N PHE A 156 -7.62 18.38 7.27
CA PHE A 156 -6.58 17.34 7.37
C PHE A 156 -6.78 16.48 8.63
N ALA A 157 -6.99 17.08 9.80
CA ALA A 157 -7.19 16.34 11.03
C ALA A 157 -8.41 15.42 10.97
N PHE A 158 -9.54 15.92 10.46
CA PHE A 158 -10.77 15.15 10.31
C PHE A 158 -10.61 13.99 9.31
N LEU A 159 -10.02 14.26 8.14
CA LEU A 159 -9.77 13.23 7.13
C LEU A 159 -8.74 12.21 7.61
N GLY A 160 -7.69 12.63 8.31
CA GLY A 160 -6.67 11.77 8.89
C GLY A 160 -7.24 10.80 9.92
N VAL A 161 -8.09 11.28 10.84
CA VAL A 161 -8.81 10.42 11.80
C VAL A 161 -9.72 9.45 11.05
N SER A 162 -10.49 9.93 10.08
CA SER A 162 -11.40 9.10 9.28
C SER A 162 -10.64 7.99 8.52
N CYS A 163 -9.51 8.32 7.89
CA CYS A 163 -8.67 7.37 7.16
C CYS A 163 -8.04 6.32 8.09
N SER A 164 -7.72 6.69 9.34
CA SER A 164 -7.11 5.76 10.30
C SER A 164 -8.00 4.54 10.62
N PHE A 165 -9.32 4.69 10.57
CA PHE A 165 -10.25 3.56 10.70
C PHE A 165 -10.22 2.65 9.47
N GLY A 166 -10.08 3.20 8.27
CA GLY A 166 -10.03 2.43 7.02
C GLY A 166 -8.68 1.73 6.83
N SER A 167 -7.65 2.50 6.46
CA SER A 167 -6.33 1.95 6.12
C SER A 167 -5.59 1.40 7.34
N GLY A 168 -5.72 2.06 8.49
CA GLY A 168 -4.98 1.71 9.71
C GLY A 168 -5.61 0.59 10.56
N ASN A 169 -6.92 0.35 10.45
CA ASN A 169 -7.64 -0.61 11.30
C ASN A 169 -8.40 -1.67 10.50
N MET A 170 -9.49 -1.30 9.81
CA MET A 170 -10.41 -2.24 9.18
C MET A 170 -9.70 -3.15 8.16
N ASN A 171 -8.92 -2.59 7.25
CA ASN A 171 -8.20 -3.38 6.23
C ASN A 171 -7.18 -4.33 6.87
N GLN A 172 -6.41 -3.85 7.85
CA GLN A 172 -5.37 -4.64 8.51
C GLN A 172 -5.98 -5.80 9.32
N ALA A 173 -7.03 -5.52 10.10
CA ALA A 173 -7.70 -6.52 10.91
C ALA A 173 -8.43 -7.57 10.06
N ASN A 174 -9.07 -7.15 8.96
CA ASN A 174 -9.80 -8.05 8.06
C ASN A 174 -8.86 -9.07 7.40
N THR A 175 -7.74 -8.63 6.82
CA THR A 175 -6.80 -9.55 6.15
C THR A 175 -6.15 -10.51 7.14
N VAL A 176 -5.82 -10.08 8.37
CA VAL A 176 -5.33 -11.00 9.42
C VAL A 176 -6.40 -12.03 9.77
N SER A 177 -7.66 -11.61 9.92
CA SER A 177 -8.79 -12.50 10.17
C SER A 177 -8.99 -13.52 9.06
N LEU A 178 -8.94 -13.10 7.80
CA LEU A 178 -9.06 -13.98 6.64
C LEU A 178 -7.90 -14.98 6.60
N SER A 179 -6.67 -14.50 6.79
CA SER A 179 -5.48 -15.35 6.83
C SER A 179 -5.55 -16.41 7.93
N ALA A 180 -6.03 -16.04 9.13
CA ALA A 180 -6.25 -16.96 10.24
C ALA A 180 -7.37 -17.97 9.96
N SER A 181 -8.44 -17.55 9.28
CA SER A 181 -9.52 -18.45 8.85
C SER A 181 -9.00 -19.50 7.87
N VAL A 182 -8.25 -19.08 6.85
CA VAL A 182 -7.70 -19.99 5.83
C VAL A 182 -6.64 -20.92 6.42
N ALA A 183 -5.71 -20.39 7.21
CA ALA A 183 -4.57 -21.18 7.70
C ALA A 183 -4.91 -22.06 8.91
N LEU A 184 -5.84 -21.62 9.78
CA LEU A 184 -6.11 -22.25 11.08
C LEU A 184 -7.57 -22.67 11.27
N GLY A 185 -8.47 -22.37 10.33
CA GLY A 185 -9.92 -22.58 10.50
C GLY A 185 -10.54 -21.69 11.59
N ALA A 186 -9.86 -20.60 11.98
CA ALA A 186 -10.27 -19.77 13.10
C ALA A 186 -11.47 -18.85 12.72
N PRO A 187 -12.57 -18.84 13.49
CA PRO A 187 -13.69 -17.93 13.25
C PRO A 187 -13.27 -16.46 13.35
N ALA A 188 -13.74 -15.64 12.41
CA ALA A 188 -13.33 -14.24 12.28
C ALA A 188 -13.52 -13.40 13.56
N TRP A 189 -14.64 -13.60 14.27
CA TRP A 189 -14.93 -12.86 15.50
C TRP A 189 -13.95 -13.19 16.64
N ILE A 190 -13.45 -14.43 16.71
CA ILE A 190 -12.45 -14.84 17.72
C ILE A 190 -11.13 -14.14 17.43
N THR A 191 -10.69 -14.18 16.17
CA THR A 191 -9.48 -13.47 15.74
C THR A 191 -9.59 -11.97 16.03
N GLY A 192 -10.76 -11.36 15.76
CA GLY A 192 -11.04 -9.96 16.06
C GLY A 192 -10.95 -9.62 17.55
N VAL A 193 -11.55 -10.42 18.44
CA VAL A 193 -11.49 -10.20 19.90
C VAL A 193 -10.06 -10.31 20.43
N ILE A 194 -9.32 -11.32 20.00
CA ILE A 194 -7.91 -11.50 20.39
C ILE A 194 -7.07 -10.31 19.91
N MET A 195 -7.23 -9.90 18.65
CA MET A 195 -6.53 -8.73 18.09
C MET A 195 -6.86 -7.46 18.86
N ALA A 196 -8.14 -7.20 19.15
CA ALA A 196 -8.57 -6.03 19.90
C ALA A 196 -7.96 -6.00 21.32
N ALA A 197 -7.91 -7.14 22.00
CA ALA A 197 -7.30 -7.24 23.33
C ALA A 197 -5.78 -6.98 23.29
N LEU A 198 -5.07 -7.57 22.33
CA LEU A 198 -3.62 -7.39 22.17
C LEU A 198 -3.27 -5.95 21.79
N VAL A 199 -3.97 -5.36 20.84
CA VAL A 199 -3.79 -3.95 20.43
C VAL A 199 -4.13 -3.02 21.60
N GLY A 200 -5.24 -3.29 22.31
CA GLY A 200 -5.67 -2.55 23.50
C GLY A 200 -4.58 -2.48 24.57
N LEU A 201 -3.91 -3.60 24.85
CA LEU A 201 -2.81 -3.68 25.81
C LEU A 201 -1.64 -2.73 25.46
N VAL A 202 -1.40 -2.50 24.17
CA VAL A 202 -0.34 -1.62 23.67
C VAL A 202 -0.78 -0.15 23.68
N ILE A 203 -1.94 0.17 23.09
CA ILE A 203 -2.36 1.56 22.87
C ILE A 203 -2.75 2.30 24.14
N ILE A 204 -3.32 1.60 25.14
CA ILE A 204 -3.72 2.21 26.43
C ILE A 204 -2.51 2.79 27.17
N GLY A 205 -1.30 2.27 26.92
CA GLY A 205 -0.06 2.80 27.51
C GLY A 205 0.52 4.04 26.83
N GLY A 206 -0.14 4.59 25.81
CA GLY A 206 0.29 5.79 25.10
C GLY A 206 1.53 5.59 24.22
N ILE A 207 2.06 6.70 23.67
CA ILE A 207 3.11 6.69 22.65
C ILE A 207 4.41 6.03 23.13
N ARG A 208 4.72 6.11 24.43
CA ARG A 208 5.91 5.46 25.00
C ARG A 208 5.80 3.93 24.97
N ARG A 209 4.62 3.37 25.28
CA ARG A 209 4.37 1.92 25.18
C ARG A 209 4.35 1.47 23.72
N ILE A 210 3.70 2.23 22.85
CA ILE A 210 3.69 1.98 21.41
C ILE A 210 5.14 1.90 20.88
N GLY A 211 5.97 2.91 21.18
CA GLY A 211 7.38 2.94 20.79
C GLY A 211 8.20 1.77 21.36
N ALA A 212 7.96 1.38 22.61
CA ALA A 212 8.66 0.26 23.24
C ALA A 212 8.31 -1.11 22.62
N VAL A 213 7.07 -1.29 22.17
CA VAL A 213 6.63 -2.52 21.51
C VAL A 213 7.06 -2.52 20.05
N SER A 214 6.84 -1.42 19.31
CA SER A 214 7.17 -1.29 17.89
C SER A 214 8.67 -1.46 17.63
N SER A 215 9.51 -0.92 18.51
CA SER A 215 10.99 -1.04 18.41
C SER A 215 11.51 -2.46 18.53
N LYS A 216 10.71 -3.40 19.05
CA LYS A 216 11.04 -4.83 19.09
C LYS A 216 10.35 -5.59 17.96
N LEU A 217 9.07 -5.31 17.74
CA LEU A 217 8.24 -6.03 16.80
C LEU A 217 8.60 -5.73 15.34
N ALA A 218 8.76 -4.45 14.98
CA ALA A 218 9.01 -4.06 13.60
C ALA A 218 10.34 -4.62 13.05
N PRO A 219 11.48 -4.56 13.79
CA PRO A 219 12.70 -5.21 13.33
C PRO A 219 12.58 -6.74 13.25
N ALA A 220 11.91 -7.38 14.21
CA ALA A 220 11.71 -8.83 14.19
C ALA A 220 10.90 -9.27 12.97
N MET A 221 9.81 -8.57 12.67
CA MET A 221 8.99 -8.79 11.47
C MET A 221 9.79 -8.59 10.19
N PHE A 222 10.58 -7.51 10.12
CA PHE A 222 11.45 -7.24 8.97
C PHE A 222 12.44 -8.39 8.72
N VAL A 223 13.12 -8.87 9.76
CA VAL A 223 14.08 -9.97 9.64
C VAL A 223 13.38 -11.27 9.23
N LEU A 224 12.28 -11.63 9.89
CA LEU A 224 11.53 -12.85 9.58
C LEU A 224 11.07 -12.87 8.12
N TYR A 225 10.46 -11.77 7.67
CA TYR A 225 9.99 -11.63 6.30
C TYR A 225 11.15 -11.66 5.29
N SER A 226 12.22 -10.92 5.61
CA SER A 226 13.42 -10.84 4.76
C SER A 226 14.08 -12.19 4.57
N VAL A 227 14.21 -12.98 5.64
CA VAL A 227 14.79 -14.33 5.58
C VAL A 227 13.95 -15.23 4.69
N GLY A 228 12.63 -15.21 4.84
CA GLY A 228 11.72 -16.01 4.00
C GLY A 228 11.87 -15.69 2.51
N GLY A 229 11.83 -14.41 2.14
CA GLY A 229 12.02 -14.01 0.75
C GLY A 229 13.43 -14.32 0.23
N VAL A 230 14.48 -14.05 1.01
CA VAL A 230 15.87 -14.32 0.62
C VAL A 230 16.10 -15.81 0.35
N ILE A 231 15.46 -16.72 1.12
CA ILE A 231 15.52 -18.16 0.85
C ILE A 231 14.95 -18.49 -0.54
N ILE A 232 13.84 -17.85 -0.95
CA ILE A 232 13.26 -18.05 -2.28
C ILE A 232 14.16 -17.45 -3.36
N LEU A 233 14.67 -16.22 -3.17
CA LEU A 233 15.59 -15.59 -4.12
C LEU A 233 16.87 -16.43 -4.28
N ALA A 234 17.39 -17.04 -3.22
CA ALA A 234 18.56 -17.91 -3.28
C ALA A 234 18.32 -19.16 -4.14
N LYS A 235 17.08 -19.69 -4.17
CA LYS A 235 16.70 -20.81 -5.05
C LYS A 235 16.59 -20.40 -6.52
N HIS A 236 16.36 -19.12 -6.80
CA HIS A 236 16.22 -18.54 -8.13
C HIS A 236 17.35 -17.55 -8.47
N LEU A 237 18.54 -17.74 -7.88
CA LEU A 237 19.61 -16.74 -7.91
C LEU A 237 20.04 -16.37 -9.35
N GLY A 238 20.05 -17.35 -10.26
CA GLY A 238 20.40 -17.16 -11.67
C GLY A 238 19.39 -16.32 -12.46
N ASP A 239 18.13 -16.29 -12.03
CA ASP A 239 17.03 -15.64 -12.72
C ASP A 239 16.82 -14.18 -12.27
N ILE A 240 17.47 -13.78 -11.16
CA ILE A 240 17.33 -12.42 -10.60
C ILE A 240 17.64 -11.32 -11.63
N PRO A 241 18.74 -11.37 -12.41
CA PRO A 241 19.00 -10.34 -13.43
C PRO A 241 17.90 -10.26 -14.48
N ALA A 242 17.34 -11.42 -14.89
CA ALA A 242 16.24 -11.47 -15.85
C ALA A 242 14.96 -10.89 -15.28
N ALA A 243 14.66 -11.13 -13.99
CA ALA A 243 13.51 -10.54 -13.31
C ALA A 243 13.62 -9.00 -13.24
N PHE A 244 14.80 -8.45 -12.91
CA PHE A 244 15.02 -7.00 -12.94
C PHE A 244 14.85 -6.43 -14.36
N ALA A 245 15.40 -7.10 -15.36
CA ALA A 245 15.24 -6.68 -16.76
C ALA A 245 13.76 -6.70 -17.18
N LEU A 246 13.01 -7.73 -16.78
CA LEU A 246 11.57 -7.82 -17.02
C LEU A 246 10.82 -6.66 -16.35
N ILE A 247 11.05 -6.42 -15.06
CA ILE A 247 10.39 -5.32 -14.32
C ILE A 247 10.63 -3.97 -15.01
N VAL A 248 11.86 -3.67 -15.40
CA VAL A 248 12.19 -2.41 -16.09
C VAL A 248 11.57 -2.36 -17.48
N ARG A 249 11.62 -3.45 -18.25
CA ARG A 249 11.00 -3.52 -19.59
C ARG A 249 9.50 -3.28 -19.50
N GLU A 250 8.81 -4.01 -18.63
CA GLU A 250 7.35 -3.91 -18.43
C GLU A 250 6.94 -2.54 -17.87
N ALA A 251 7.83 -1.79 -17.22
CA ALA A 251 7.51 -0.46 -16.72
C ALA A 251 7.35 0.59 -17.83
N PHE A 252 8.05 0.44 -18.95
CA PHE A 252 8.06 1.39 -20.07
C PHE A 252 7.39 0.83 -21.34
N GLN A 253 7.42 -0.48 -21.49
CA GLN A 253 6.81 -1.24 -22.59
C GLN A 253 6.07 -2.43 -21.98
N PRO A 254 5.00 -2.19 -21.19
CA PRO A 254 4.21 -3.27 -20.65
C PRO A 254 3.65 -4.10 -21.79
N THR A 255 3.80 -5.41 -21.68
CA THR A 255 3.20 -6.36 -22.61
C THR A 255 1.69 -6.13 -22.57
N ALA A 256 1.07 -5.99 -23.74
CA ALA A 256 -0.36 -5.74 -23.83
C ALA A 256 -1.14 -6.89 -23.16
N GLY A 257 -1.72 -6.63 -21.99
CA GLY A 257 -2.76 -7.43 -21.36
C GLY A 257 -4.16 -6.99 -21.81
N LEU A 258 -5.20 -7.50 -21.12
CA LEU A 258 -6.65 -7.40 -21.39
C LEU A 258 -7.27 -5.97 -21.52
N GLY A 259 -6.52 -4.90 -21.82
CA GLY A 259 -6.96 -3.53 -21.51
C GLY A 259 -6.65 -2.37 -22.48
N GLY A 260 -6.31 -2.61 -23.75
CA GLY A 260 -6.36 -1.54 -24.76
C GLY A 260 -5.02 -1.01 -25.29
N THR A 261 -5.00 0.27 -25.72
CA THR A 261 -3.86 0.87 -26.45
C THR A 261 -2.57 0.86 -25.62
N ALA A 262 -1.40 0.85 -26.28
CA ALA A 262 -0.10 0.87 -25.59
C ALA A 262 0.03 2.00 -24.55
N ALA A 263 -0.59 3.16 -24.80
CA ALA A 263 -0.65 4.27 -23.86
C ALA A 263 -1.53 3.97 -22.63
N GLY A 264 -2.66 3.28 -22.82
CA GLY A 264 -3.55 2.87 -21.73
C GLY A 264 -2.89 1.86 -20.79
N VAL A 265 -2.20 0.86 -21.34
CA VAL A 265 -1.51 -0.15 -20.52
C VAL A 265 -0.37 0.48 -19.71
N PHE A 266 0.44 1.35 -20.33
CA PHE A 266 1.47 2.12 -19.62
C PHE A 266 0.89 2.94 -18.46
N MET A 267 -0.21 3.66 -18.70
CA MET A 267 -0.86 4.45 -17.67
C MET A 267 -1.38 3.59 -16.53
N THR A 268 -1.97 2.43 -16.82
CA THR A 268 -2.41 1.46 -15.79
C THR A 268 -1.23 0.99 -14.95
N THR A 269 -0.14 0.53 -15.57
CA THR A 269 1.09 0.11 -14.88
C THR A 269 1.64 1.19 -13.95
N LEU A 270 1.72 2.43 -14.45
CA LEU A 270 2.21 3.58 -13.70
C LEU A 270 1.29 3.92 -12.53
N VAL A 271 -0.02 4.02 -12.76
CA VAL A 271 -1.00 4.40 -11.73
C VAL A 271 -1.05 3.35 -10.63
N TRP A 272 -1.07 2.06 -10.97
CA TRP A 272 -1.05 0.99 -9.96
C TRP A 272 0.24 0.95 -9.16
N GLY A 273 1.39 1.18 -9.81
CA GLY A 273 2.66 1.30 -9.11
C GLY A 273 2.71 2.50 -8.16
N VAL A 274 2.27 3.67 -8.59
CA VAL A 274 2.25 4.88 -7.74
C VAL A 274 1.23 4.74 -6.62
N LYS A 275 0.02 4.25 -6.92
CA LYS A 275 -1.06 4.03 -5.94
C LYS A 275 -0.63 3.11 -4.83
N ARG A 276 -0.04 1.95 -5.17
CA ARG A 276 0.41 0.97 -4.18
C ARG A 276 1.73 1.37 -3.53
N GLY A 277 2.61 2.08 -4.25
CA GLY A 277 3.81 2.68 -3.68
C GLY A 277 3.49 3.69 -2.58
N LEU A 278 2.54 4.60 -2.81
CA LEU A 278 2.09 5.55 -1.80
C LEU A 278 1.39 4.86 -0.63
N PHE A 279 0.51 3.89 -0.90
CA PHE A 279 -0.16 3.14 0.16
C PHE A 279 0.84 2.37 1.04
N SER A 280 1.94 1.89 0.46
CA SER A 280 3.00 1.19 1.18
C SER A 280 3.76 2.14 2.10
N ASN A 281 4.39 3.20 1.57
CA ASN A 281 5.32 4.01 2.37
C ASN A 281 4.73 5.28 2.98
N GLU A 282 3.50 5.64 2.63
CA GLU A 282 2.76 6.83 3.06
C GLU A 282 3.47 8.17 2.80
N ALA A 283 4.42 8.22 1.85
CA ALA A 283 5.08 9.48 1.52
C ALA A 283 4.11 10.42 0.77
N GLY A 284 4.00 11.66 1.25
CA GLY A 284 3.04 12.63 0.70
C GLY A 284 1.63 12.52 1.31
N GLN A 285 1.37 11.53 2.18
CA GLN A 285 0.09 11.37 2.89
C GLN A 285 0.02 12.20 4.17
N GLY A 286 1.17 12.53 4.77
CA GLY A 286 1.24 13.36 5.98
C GLY A 286 0.93 12.63 7.30
N SER A 287 0.77 11.30 7.31
CA SER A 287 0.55 10.50 8.53
C SER A 287 1.83 10.26 9.34
N ALA A 288 2.92 9.86 8.68
CA ALA A 288 4.20 9.58 9.35
C ALA A 288 4.76 10.72 10.22
N PRO A 289 4.65 12.01 9.84
CA PRO A 289 5.09 13.12 10.68
C PRO A 289 4.43 13.19 12.06
N ILE A 290 3.26 12.54 12.25
CA ILE A 290 2.57 12.48 13.54
C ILE A 290 3.37 11.61 14.53
N ALA A 291 3.84 10.44 14.09
CA ALA A 291 4.67 9.56 14.92
C ALA A 291 6.06 10.18 15.17
N HIS A 292 6.66 10.77 14.13
CA HIS A 292 7.97 11.40 14.22
C HIS A 292 7.98 12.64 15.13
N ALA A 293 6.83 13.33 15.29
CA ALA A 293 6.71 14.48 16.21
C ALA A 293 7.07 14.15 17.66
N ALA A 294 6.93 12.88 18.06
CA ALA A 294 7.22 12.39 19.40
C ALA A 294 8.72 12.17 19.67
N ALA A 295 9.58 12.29 18.66
CA ALA A 295 11.01 12.03 18.81
C ALA A 295 11.73 13.07 19.68
N LYS A 296 12.68 12.61 20.50
CA LYS A 296 13.55 13.46 21.31
C LYS A 296 14.66 14.10 20.48
N THR A 297 14.55 15.37 20.16
CA THR A 297 15.62 16.12 19.49
C THR A 297 15.46 17.63 19.65
N ASP A 298 16.60 18.31 19.71
CA ASP A 298 16.75 19.77 19.64
C ASP A 298 16.72 20.30 18.19
N LYS A 299 17.01 19.44 17.22
CA LYS A 299 17.10 19.80 15.80
C LYS A 299 16.01 19.09 15.00
N PRO A 300 14.98 19.82 14.50
CA PRO A 300 13.90 19.24 13.69
C PRO A 300 14.40 18.46 12.47
N VAL A 301 15.43 18.98 11.80
CA VAL A 301 16.05 18.37 10.62
C VAL A 301 16.60 16.97 10.91
N ARG A 302 17.10 16.73 12.12
CA ARG A 302 17.67 15.42 12.50
C ARG A 302 16.63 14.31 12.36
N GLU A 303 15.40 14.59 12.79
CA GLU A 303 14.30 13.63 12.68
C GLU A 303 13.75 13.54 11.25
N GLY A 304 13.75 14.64 10.49
CA GLY A 304 13.49 14.58 9.05
C GLY A 304 14.42 13.62 8.33
N VAL A 305 15.72 13.63 8.66
CA VAL A 305 16.70 12.69 8.10
C VAL A 305 16.39 11.24 8.50
N VAL A 306 15.88 10.99 9.71
CA VAL A 306 15.46 9.65 10.14
C VAL A 306 14.23 9.17 9.36
N ALA A 307 13.22 10.03 9.22
CA ALA A 307 11.95 9.68 8.59
C ALA A 307 12.09 9.24 7.12
N MET A 308 13.09 9.75 6.40
CA MET A 308 13.35 9.36 5.03
C MET A 308 13.79 7.89 4.88
N LEU A 309 14.22 7.23 5.96
CA LEU A 309 14.50 5.79 5.94
C LEU A 309 13.22 4.94 5.81
N GLY A 310 12.06 5.50 6.14
CA GLY A 310 10.77 4.83 6.04
C GLY A 310 10.53 4.23 4.65
N PRO A 311 10.42 5.05 3.58
CA PRO A 311 10.20 4.56 2.22
C PRO A 311 11.31 3.64 1.70
N PHE A 312 12.55 3.81 2.16
CA PHE A 312 13.65 2.91 1.80
C PHE A 312 13.45 1.51 2.38
N ILE A 313 13.22 1.41 3.69
CA ILE A 313 13.01 0.10 4.36
C ILE A 313 11.74 -0.54 3.82
N ASP A 314 10.67 0.22 3.75
CA ASP A 314 9.34 -0.25 3.38
C ASP A 314 9.27 -0.71 1.91
N THR A 315 9.58 0.18 0.97
CA THR A 315 9.36 -0.10 -0.45
C THR A 315 10.61 -0.63 -1.16
N ILE A 316 11.77 0.00 -0.92
CA ILE A 316 13.00 -0.39 -1.64
C ILE A 316 13.54 -1.74 -1.15
N LEU A 317 13.34 -2.10 0.13
CA LEU A 317 13.74 -3.41 0.64
C LEU A 317 12.57 -4.41 0.64
N ILE A 318 11.51 -4.17 1.43
CA ILE A 318 10.47 -5.17 1.65
C ILE A 318 9.63 -5.38 0.39
N CYS A 319 9.09 -4.31 -0.22
CA CYS A 319 8.27 -4.48 -1.43
C CYS A 319 9.08 -5.03 -2.61
N SER A 320 10.36 -4.68 -2.74
CA SER A 320 11.25 -5.29 -3.73
C SER A 320 11.40 -6.78 -3.51
N LEU A 321 11.56 -7.22 -2.26
CA LEU A 321 11.64 -8.64 -1.93
C LEU A 321 10.36 -9.36 -2.33
N THR A 322 9.20 -8.83 -1.94
CA THR A 322 7.89 -9.38 -2.32
C THR A 322 7.73 -9.47 -3.82
N GLY A 323 8.00 -8.36 -4.52
CA GLY A 323 7.81 -8.27 -5.95
C GLY A 323 8.76 -9.17 -6.74
N LEU A 324 10.02 -9.28 -6.31
CA LEU A 324 10.97 -10.22 -6.91
C LEU A 324 10.54 -11.67 -6.69
N VAL A 325 10.07 -12.03 -5.49
CA VAL A 325 9.51 -13.37 -5.25
C VAL A 325 8.39 -13.66 -6.22
N ILE A 326 7.39 -12.77 -6.32
CA ILE A 326 6.23 -12.92 -7.21
C ILE A 326 6.67 -13.06 -8.67
N VAL A 327 7.61 -12.24 -9.13
CA VAL A 327 8.08 -12.25 -10.52
C VAL A 327 8.86 -13.53 -10.83
N LEU A 328 9.75 -13.96 -9.92
CA LEU A 328 10.60 -15.14 -10.09
C LEU A 328 9.81 -16.45 -10.03
N THR A 329 8.78 -16.53 -9.19
CA THR A 329 7.90 -17.71 -9.13
C THR A 329 6.92 -17.78 -10.30
N GLY A 330 6.80 -16.71 -11.09
CA GLY A 330 5.86 -16.62 -12.21
C GLY A 330 4.39 -16.59 -11.80
N THR A 331 4.09 -16.49 -10.50
CA THR A 331 2.71 -16.52 -9.98
C THR A 331 1.88 -15.32 -10.41
N TRP A 332 2.53 -14.23 -10.83
CA TRP A 332 1.83 -13.09 -11.43
C TRP A 332 1.19 -13.37 -12.79
N ASN A 333 1.67 -14.40 -13.49
CA ASN A 333 1.14 -14.85 -14.78
C ASN A 333 0.18 -16.05 -14.61
N ALA A 334 -0.01 -16.53 -13.38
CA ALA A 334 -0.95 -17.58 -13.08
C ALA A 334 -2.36 -16.97 -12.97
N HIS A 335 -3.08 -16.91 -14.10
CA HIS A 335 -4.48 -16.48 -14.16
C HIS A 335 -5.47 -17.62 -13.84
N GLN A 336 -5.01 -18.73 -13.27
CA GLN A 336 -5.85 -19.88 -12.96
C GLN A 336 -6.42 -19.77 -11.55
N VAL A 337 -7.72 -19.50 -11.44
CA VAL A 337 -8.48 -19.77 -10.23
C VAL A 337 -8.79 -21.27 -10.22
N GLY A 338 -8.25 -22.00 -9.25
CA GLY A 338 -8.51 -23.43 -9.13
C GLY A 338 -9.99 -23.72 -8.84
N THR A 339 -10.51 -24.84 -9.33
CA THR A 339 -11.90 -25.27 -9.14
C THR A 339 -12.35 -25.40 -7.67
N GLY A 340 -11.40 -25.43 -6.72
CA GLY A 340 -11.67 -25.45 -5.28
C GLY A 340 -11.83 -24.08 -4.60
N ASP A 341 -11.51 -22.98 -5.28
CA ASP A 341 -11.56 -21.60 -4.73
C ASP A 341 -12.80 -20.80 -5.18
N LEU A 342 -13.75 -21.45 -5.85
CA LEU A 342 -14.99 -20.84 -6.33
C LEU A 342 -15.87 -20.24 -5.22
N GLY A 343 -15.62 -20.56 -3.94
CA GLY A 343 -16.31 -19.94 -2.80
C GLY A 343 -16.02 -18.44 -2.62
N ALA A 344 -15.00 -17.90 -3.29
CA ALA A 344 -14.68 -16.48 -3.31
C ALA A 344 -15.14 -15.77 -4.60
N VAL A 345 -15.81 -16.49 -5.51
CA VAL A 345 -16.26 -15.99 -6.80
C VAL A 345 -17.79 -15.96 -6.83
N THR A 346 -18.37 -14.77 -6.80
CA THR A 346 -19.80 -14.55 -7.01
C THR A 346 -20.07 -14.49 -8.52
N VAL A 347 -21.10 -15.19 -8.99
CA VAL A 347 -21.51 -15.14 -10.39
C VAL A 347 -22.67 -14.16 -10.52
N HIS A 348 -22.62 -13.30 -11.53
CA HIS A 348 -23.66 -12.36 -11.85
C HIS A 348 -24.13 -12.56 -13.28
N GLU A 349 -25.44 -12.47 -13.50
CA GLU A 349 -25.98 -12.37 -14.85
C GLU A 349 -25.82 -10.94 -15.36
N VAL A 350 -25.40 -10.79 -16.62
CA VAL A 350 -25.09 -9.49 -17.22
C VAL A 350 -25.66 -9.40 -18.63
N ASP A 351 -26.38 -8.32 -18.91
CA ASP A 351 -26.96 -8.05 -20.24
C ASP A 351 -25.89 -7.87 -21.35
N SER A 352 -24.65 -7.52 -20.97
CA SER A 352 -23.50 -7.44 -21.88
C SER A 352 -22.18 -7.55 -21.10
N ALA A 353 -21.15 -8.12 -21.72
CA ALA A 353 -19.82 -8.18 -21.12
C ALA A 353 -19.33 -6.75 -20.80
N PRO A 354 -18.83 -6.48 -19.59
CA PRO A 354 -18.42 -5.14 -19.21
C PRO A 354 -17.24 -4.68 -20.08
N ALA A 355 -17.32 -3.45 -20.60
CA ALA A 355 -16.15 -2.78 -21.15
C ALA A 355 -15.18 -2.43 -20.00
N ALA A 356 -13.88 -2.41 -20.27
CA ALA A 356 -12.87 -2.11 -19.27
C ALA A 356 -13.14 -0.76 -18.59
N GLY A 357 -13.51 -0.79 -17.30
CA GLY A 357 -13.75 0.39 -16.47
C GLY A 357 -15.20 0.66 -16.06
N ASP A 358 -16.17 -0.08 -16.60
CA ASP A 358 -17.58 0.05 -16.20
C ASP A 358 -17.99 -1.07 -15.23
N SER A 359 -18.74 -0.73 -14.17
CA SER A 359 -19.46 -1.72 -13.38
C SER A 359 -20.64 -2.26 -14.20
N PRO A 360 -20.73 -3.58 -14.44
CA PRO A 360 -21.82 -4.15 -15.21
C PRO A 360 -23.19 -3.85 -14.58
N VAL A 361 -24.23 -3.74 -15.42
CA VAL A 361 -25.61 -3.72 -14.94
C VAL A 361 -25.96 -5.15 -14.50
N LEU A 362 -26.09 -5.33 -13.18
CA LEU A 362 -26.34 -6.64 -12.60
C LEU A 362 -27.82 -7.02 -12.72
N ALA A 363 -28.08 -8.16 -13.34
CA ALA A 363 -29.37 -8.83 -13.28
C ALA A 363 -29.38 -9.86 -12.12
N PRO A 364 -30.56 -10.18 -11.56
CA PRO A 364 -30.68 -11.30 -10.63
C PRO A 364 -30.24 -12.58 -11.34
N LEU A 365 -29.23 -13.28 -10.80
CA LEU A 365 -28.78 -14.55 -11.35
C LEU A 365 -29.96 -15.53 -11.40
N ALA A 366 -30.29 -16.04 -12.59
CA ALA A 366 -31.32 -17.05 -12.76
C ALA A 366 -30.72 -18.47 -12.74
N ASP A 367 -31.46 -19.44 -12.20
CA ASP A 367 -31.16 -20.86 -12.41
C ASP A 367 -31.23 -21.16 -13.91
N GLY A 368 -30.17 -21.73 -14.47
CA GLY A 368 -30.12 -21.93 -15.91
C GLY A 368 -28.82 -22.49 -16.45
N THR A 369 -28.84 -22.72 -17.76
CA THR A 369 -27.69 -23.22 -18.51
C THR A 369 -27.16 -22.14 -19.43
N TYR A 370 -25.92 -21.72 -19.21
CA TYR A 370 -25.24 -20.66 -19.95
C TYR A 370 -24.24 -21.26 -20.95
N SER A 371 -24.23 -20.78 -22.19
CA SER A 371 -23.29 -21.27 -23.21
C SER A 371 -21.88 -20.70 -23.00
N VAL A 372 -20.87 -21.53 -23.19
CA VAL A 372 -19.45 -21.15 -23.11
C VAL A 372 -18.78 -21.36 -24.45
N ASN A 373 -18.19 -20.28 -24.98
CA ASN A 373 -17.53 -20.29 -26.29
C ASN A 373 -16.14 -19.66 -26.19
N GLY A 374 -15.11 -20.37 -26.64
CA GLY A 374 -13.71 -19.99 -26.49
C GLY A 374 -13.29 -19.82 -25.02
N GLY A 375 -13.89 -20.58 -24.10
CA GLY A 375 -13.71 -20.41 -22.65
C GLY A 375 -14.55 -19.28 -22.05
N MET A 376 -15.15 -18.40 -22.84
CA MET A 376 -15.92 -17.26 -22.36
C MET A 376 -17.40 -17.63 -22.19
N PRO A 377 -17.94 -17.64 -20.96
CA PRO A 377 -19.35 -17.87 -20.75
C PRO A 377 -20.16 -16.62 -21.14
N GLN A 378 -21.28 -16.84 -21.82
CA GLN A 378 -22.13 -15.80 -22.38
C GLN A 378 -23.19 -15.38 -21.35
N GLY A 379 -23.38 -14.07 -21.18
CA GLY A 379 -24.41 -13.52 -20.31
C GLY A 379 -24.11 -13.60 -18.80
N ILE A 380 -22.90 -14.02 -18.41
CA ILE A 380 -22.48 -14.04 -17.01
C ILE A 380 -21.12 -13.38 -16.83
N ALA A 381 -20.93 -12.75 -15.67
CA ALA A 381 -19.66 -12.24 -15.20
C ALA A 381 -19.34 -12.85 -13.83
N PHE A 382 -18.05 -12.91 -13.53
CA PHE A 382 -17.57 -13.39 -12.24
C PHE A 382 -17.06 -12.19 -11.46
N GLU A 383 -17.36 -12.15 -10.17
CA GLU A 383 -16.89 -11.14 -9.23
C GLU A 383 -16.13 -11.84 -8.12
N THR A 384 -14.98 -11.32 -7.76
CA THR A 384 -14.26 -11.71 -6.55
C THR A 384 -14.44 -10.64 -5.48
N ASN A 385 -13.96 -10.90 -4.26
CA ASN A 385 -13.89 -9.86 -3.22
C ASN A 385 -13.11 -8.60 -3.66
N ASP A 386 -12.28 -8.69 -4.70
CA ASP A 386 -11.48 -7.58 -5.25
C ASP A 386 -12.12 -6.93 -6.50
N GLY A 387 -13.33 -7.36 -6.91
CA GLY A 387 -14.13 -6.81 -8.01
C GLY A 387 -14.38 -7.79 -9.16
N PHE A 388 -15.03 -7.30 -10.22
CA PHE A 388 -15.37 -8.07 -11.43
C PHE A 388 -14.13 -8.57 -12.17
N ILE A 389 -14.14 -9.86 -12.53
CA ILE A 389 -13.20 -10.50 -13.42
C ILE A 389 -13.61 -10.20 -14.86
N VAL A 390 -12.85 -9.34 -15.53
CA VAL A 390 -13.00 -9.05 -16.95
C VAL A 390 -12.34 -10.18 -17.75
N ASP A 391 -13.01 -10.71 -18.77
CA ASP A 391 -12.54 -11.80 -19.63
C ASP A 391 -12.23 -13.13 -18.92
N ALA A 392 -13.07 -13.52 -17.96
CA ALA A 392 -12.98 -14.82 -17.30
C ALA A 392 -13.11 -15.97 -18.32
N ARG A 393 -12.08 -16.82 -18.38
CA ARG A 393 -12.07 -18.01 -19.24
C ARG A 393 -12.12 -19.28 -18.43
N LEU A 394 -13.11 -20.10 -18.72
CA LEU A 394 -13.18 -21.50 -18.30
C LEU A 394 -12.22 -22.30 -19.18
N VAL A 395 -11.34 -23.04 -18.53
CA VAL A 395 -10.37 -23.92 -19.17
C VAL A 395 -10.52 -25.33 -18.63
N ASP A 396 -10.20 -26.32 -19.44
CA ASP A 396 -10.21 -27.72 -19.00
C ASP A 396 -8.97 -28.07 -18.15
N SER A 397 -8.88 -29.33 -17.73
CA SER A 397 -7.73 -29.82 -16.93
C SER A 397 -6.39 -29.77 -17.66
N ALA A 398 -6.38 -29.58 -18.98
CA ALA A 398 -5.19 -29.40 -19.80
C ALA A 398 -4.86 -27.91 -20.03
N GLY A 399 -5.70 -26.98 -19.56
CA GLY A 399 -5.54 -25.54 -19.73
C GLY A 399 -6.05 -25.00 -21.06
N GLU A 400 -6.75 -25.83 -21.85
CA GLU A 400 -7.36 -25.42 -23.12
C GLU A 400 -8.72 -24.78 -22.89
N ALA A 401 -9.10 -23.84 -23.76
CA ALA A 401 -10.36 -23.11 -23.64
C ALA A 401 -11.57 -24.05 -23.69
N TRP A 402 -12.36 -24.08 -22.62
CA TRP A 402 -13.50 -24.98 -22.50
C TRP A 402 -14.70 -24.45 -23.29
N ASN A 403 -15.33 -25.35 -24.06
CA ASN A 403 -16.54 -25.06 -24.81
C ASN A 403 -17.64 -25.99 -24.33
N GLY A 404 -18.82 -25.46 -24.01
CA GLY A 404 -19.89 -26.27 -23.47
C GLY A 404 -21.00 -25.45 -22.85
N SER A 405 -21.71 -26.07 -21.93
CA SER A 405 -22.88 -25.51 -21.26
C SER A 405 -22.63 -25.50 -19.75
N LEU A 406 -22.53 -24.32 -19.15
CA LEU A 406 -22.35 -24.13 -17.72
C LEU A 406 -23.72 -24.12 -17.04
N GLU A 407 -23.98 -25.08 -16.17
CA GLU A 407 -25.19 -25.11 -15.36
C GLU A 407 -24.95 -24.31 -14.08
N VAL A 408 -25.77 -23.30 -13.84
CA VAL A 408 -25.74 -22.46 -12.65
C VAL A 408 -27.02 -22.73 -11.88
N ALA A 409 -26.85 -23.19 -10.63
CA ALA A 409 -27.95 -23.43 -9.70
C ALA A 409 -27.72 -22.61 -8.43
N LEU A 410 -28.74 -21.85 -8.02
CA LEU A 410 -28.83 -21.10 -6.78
C LEU A 410 -29.05 -22.09 -5.63
N GLY A 411 -27.96 -22.54 -5.04
CA GLY A 411 -27.94 -23.37 -3.82
C GLY A 411 -27.76 -22.53 -2.57
#